data_AF-A0A2S1XR82-F1
#
_entry.id   AF-A0A2S1XR82-F1
#
_cell.length_a   1.000
_cell.length_b   1.000
_cell.length_c   1.000
_cell.angle_alpha   90.00
_cell.angle_beta   90.00
_cell.angle_gamma   90.00
#
_symmetry.space_group_name_H-M   'P 1'
#
loop_
_entity.id
_entity.type
_entity.pdbx_description
1 polymer ?
#
loop_
_entity_poly.entity_id
_entity_poly.type
_entity_poly.pdbx_seq_one_letter_code
_entity_poly.pdbx_strand_id
1 'polypeptide(L)'
;MVTAGRVSPTSFRPWRPWPRCRVANQRPVAVPDDLSSWPFIANLSLKDPGLWTFRRGAEERTLRVQPIMSVNATPAALAAVQAGGGFAVLPEFLVAEEIAAGRLVPLLPDWSLPSGGIHAVYPATRFRPLKVRAFVDMLRDTRNWPTRLRWDAQPQP
;
A
#
# COMPACT_ATOMS: atom_id res chain seq x y z
N MET A 1 -2.29 0.17 -4.58
CA MET A 1 -2.74 1.53 -4.20
C MET A 1 -4.25 1.49 -4.01
N VAL A 2 -4.79 2.11 -2.95
CA VAL A 2 -6.23 1.99 -2.62
C VAL A 2 -6.83 3.29 -2.11
N THR A 3 -8.14 3.45 -2.27
CA THR A 3 -8.96 4.54 -1.68
C THR A 3 -10.22 3.96 -1.03
N ALA A 4 -10.91 4.75 -0.19
CA ALA A 4 -12.14 4.31 0.48
C ALA A 4 -13.27 3.97 -0.51
N GLY A 5 -13.90 2.81 -0.29
CA GLY A 5 -15.14 2.37 -0.92
C GLY A 5 -16.37 2.95 -0.22
N ARG A 6 -17.54 2.84 -0.87
CA ARG A 6 -18.78 3.45 -0.41
C ARG A 6 -19.38 2.66 0.75
N VAL A 7 -19.35 3.20 1.97
CA VAL A 7 -20.12 2.66 3.12
C VAL A 7 -20.78 3.82 3.90
N SER A 8 -22.10 3.72 4.11
CA SER A 8 -22.90 4.65 4.94
C SER A 8 -22.81 4.30 6.45
N PRO A 9 -23.03 5.26 7.37
CA PRO A 9 -22.23 5.35 8.60
C PRO A 9 -22.96 4.95 9.90
N THR A 10 -22.20 4.53 10.91
CA THR A 10 -22.63 4.56 12.33
C THR A 10 -21.56 5.25 13.20
N SER A 11 -22.02 5.98 14.21
CA SER A 11 -21.49 7.21 14.80
C SER A 11 -20.18 7.16 15.60
N PHE A 12 -19.34 8.18 15.42
CA PHE A 12 -18.50 8.78 16.49
C PHE A 12 -18.20 10.27 16.15
N ARG A 13 -18.36 11.20 17.11
CA ARG A 13 -17.92 12.62 17.05
C ARG A 13 -17.60 13.09 18.48
N PRO A 14 -16.68 14.08 18.72
CA PRO A 14 -16.24 15.12 17.78
C PRO A 14 -14.72 15.39 17.74
N TRP A 15 -14.14 15.44 16.55
CA TRP A 15 -12.98 16.29 16.23
C TRP A 15 -13.33 17.07 14.95
N ARG A 16 -12.83 18.30 14.83
CA ARG A 16 -13.17 19.23 13.73
C ARG A 16 -13.04 18.55 12.36
N PRO A 17 -14.02 18.65 11.46
CA PRO A 17 -13.93 18.03 10.16
C PRO A 17 -12.93 18.80 9.30
N TRP A 18 -11.86 18.11 8.89
CA TRP A 18 -11.17 18.41 7.64
C TRP A 18 -12.22 18.58 6.53
N PRO A 19 -11.99 19.44 5.51
CA PRO A 19 -12.90 19.54 4.38
C PRO A 19 -13.11 18.12 3.87
N ARG A 20 -14.38 17.68 3.85
CA ARG A 20 -14.76 16.32 3.45
C ARG A 20 -14.16 16.09 2.07
N CYS A 21 -13.05 15.36 2.01
CA CYS A 21 -12.53 14.79 0.78
C CYS A 21 -13.49 13.65 0.43
N ARG A 22 -14.66 14.05 -0.07
CA ARG A 22 -15.67 13.16 -0.58
C ARG A 22 -15.10 12.62 -1.87
N VAL A 23 -14.43 11.46 -1.82
CA VAL A 23 -14.18 10.63 -3.02
C VAL A 23 -15.51 9.98 -3.40
N ALA A 24 -16.52 10.79 -3.67
CA ALA A 24 -17.74 10.36 -4.33
C ALA A 24 -17.49 10.51 -5.82
N ASN A 25 -17.26 9.38 -6.47
CA ASN A 25 -17.75 9.08 -7.82
C ASN A 25 -17.31 10.04 -8.96
N GLN A 26 -16.58 9.45 -9.93
CA GLN A 26 -16.66 9.74 -11.38
C GLN A 26 -15.61 10.63 -12.05
N ARG A 27 -14.34 10.58 -11.65
CA ARG A 27 -13.29 10.61 -12.69
C ARG A 27 -12.69 9.22 -12.79
N PRO A 28 -12.83 8.53 -13.94
CA PRO A 28 -12.08 7.31 -14.17
C PRO A 28 -10.60 7.70 -14.10
N VAL A 29 -9.91 7.21 -13.07
CA VAL A 29 -8.46 7.37 -12.95
C VAL A 29 -7.88 6.34 -13.91
N ALA A 30 -7.49 6.79 -15.10
CA ALA A 30 -6.96 5.93 -16.16
C ALA A 30 -5.43 5.95 -16.15
N VAL A 31 -4.85 7.08 -15.77
CA VAL A 31 -3.41 7.30 -15.74
C VAL A 31 -2.96 7.83 -14.37
N PRO A 32 -1.71 7.54 -13.94
CA PRO A 32 -1.16 8.05 -12.69
C PRO A 32 -1.29 9.55 -12.49
N ASP A 33 -1.16 10.33 -13.57
CA ASP A 33 -1.27 11.79 -13.56
C ASP A 33 -2.63 12.31 -13.03
N ASP A 34 -3.71 11.53 -13.18
CA ASP A 34 -5.04 11.88 -12.67
C ASP A 34 -5.06 12.00 -11.14
N LEU A 35 -4.14 11.33 -10.45
CA LEU A 35 -4.01 11.31 -9.00
C LEU A 35 -3.19 12.49 -8.44
N SER A 36 -2.53 13.28 -9.30
CA SER A 36 -1.67 14.40 -8.87
C SER A 36 -2.39 15.43 -7.99
N SER A 37 -3.70 15.61 -8.21
CA SER A 37 -4.57 16.53 -7.47
C SER A 37 -5.30 15.90 -6.29
N TRP A 38 -5.15 14.60 -6.08
CA TRP A 38 -5.89 13.87 -5.05
C TRP A 38 -5.19 13.95 -3.70
N PRO A 39 -5.94 13.98 -2.58
CA PRO A 39 -5.36 13.96 -1.25
C PRO A 39 -4.56 12.66 -1.04
N PHE A 40 -3.25 12.80 -0.81
CA PHE A 40 -2.33 11.68 -0.63
C PHE A 40 -1.86 11.57 0.82
N ILE A 41 -1.87 10.35 1.35
CA ILE A 41 -1.34 10.01 2.67
C ILE A 41 -0.01 9.27 2.47
N ALA A 42 1.09 9.90 2.89
CA ALA A 42 2.44 9.35 2.81
C ALA A 42 2.76 8.41 3.97
N ASN A 43 3.49 7.33 3.68
CA ASN A 43 4.11 6.47 4.68
C ASN A 43 5.63 6.73 4.72
N LEU A 44 6.10 7.42 5.76
CA LEU A 44 7.49 7.82 5.99
C LEU A 44 8.45 6.63 6.21
N SER A 45 7.95 5.41 6.38
CA SER A 45 8.80 4.21 6.42
C SER A 45 9.36 3.83 5.04
N LEU A 46 8.86 4.44 3.97
CA LEU A 46 9.35 4.26 2.60
C LEU A 46 10.46 5.26 2.30
N LYS A 47 11.38 4.87 1.41
CA LYS A 47 12.52 5.70 1.01
C LYS A 47 12.10 7.04 0.40
N ASP A 48 11.16 7.00 -0.56
CA ASP A 48 10.70 8.17 -1.32
C ASP A 48 9.16 8.23 -1.31
N PRO A 49 8.52 8.61 -0.19
CA PRO A 49 7.09 8.39 0.02
C PRO A 49 6.18 9.20 -0.92
N GLY A 50 6.69 10.26 -1.56
CA GLY A 50 5.96 11.10 -2.51
C GLY A 50 6.34 10.88 -3.98
N LEU A 51 7.19 9.91 -4.29
CA LEU A 51 7.62 9.63 -5.67
C LEU A 51 7.28 8.18 -6.03
N TRP A 52 6.39 8.02 -7.01
CA TRP A 52 5.86 6.72 -7.38
C TRP A 52 6.00 6.48 -8.88
N THR A 53 6.69 5.41 -9.25
CA THR A 53 6.84 5.00 -10.64
C THR A 53 5.88 3.85 -10.94
N PHE A 54 4.94 4.10 -11.82
CA PHE A 54 3.94 3.13 -12.28
C PHE A 54 4.37 2.53 -13.61
N ARG A 55 4.11 1.24 -13.79
CA ARG A 55 4.43 0.50 -15.01
C ARG A 55 3.22 -0.24 -15.57
N ARG A 56 3.03 -0.16 -16.89
CA ARG A 56 2.03 -0.91 -17.65
C ARG A 56 2.63 -1.37 -18.97
N GLY A 57 3.06 -2.63 -19.04
CA GLY A 57 3.82 -3.14 -20.18
C GLY A 57 5.14 -2.39 -20.35
N ALA A 58 5.37 -1.80 -21.53
CA ALA A 58 6.52 -0.95 -21.81
C ALA A 58 6.34 0.52 -21.36
N GLU A 59 5.14 0.91 -20.92
CA GLU A 59 4.87 2.27 -20.47
C GLU A 59 5.27 2.46 -19.00
N GLU A 60 6.04 3.51 -18.73
CA GLU A 60 6.42 3.92 -17.38
C GLU A 60 5.98 5.37 -17.13
N ARG A 61 5.37 5.62 -15.97
CA ARG A 61 4.88 6.94 -15.55
C ARG A 61 5.30 7.22 -14.13
N THR A 62 6.04 8.30 -13.93
CA THR A 62 6.46 8.72 -12.58
C THR A 62 5.58 9.86 -12.10
N LEU A 63 4.86 9.62 -11.01
CA LEU A 63 4.03 10.59 -10.32
C LEU A 63 4.75 11.09 -9.07
N ARG A 64 4.92 12.41 -8.98
CA ARG A 64 5.29 13.07 -7.73
C ARG A 64 4.05 13.70 -7.10
N VAL A 65 3.72 13.26 -5.90
CA VAL A 65 2.57 13.73 -5.12
C VAL A 65 3.03 14.38 -3.83
N GLN A 66 2.43 15.52 -3.50
CA GLN A 66 2.65 16.16 -2.21
C GLN A 66 1.66 15.60 -1.19
N PRO A 67 2.13 14.98 -0.09
CA PRO A 67 1.24 14.42 0.91
C PRO A 67 0.54 15.52 1.70
N ILE A 68 -0.76 15.36 1.91
CA ILE A 68 -1.52 16.21 2.85
C ILE A 68 -1.37 15.74 4.30
N MET A 69 -0.93 14.50 4.47
CA MET A 69 -0.70 13.85 5.75
C MET A 69 0.46 12.87 5.59
N SER A 70 1.32 12.79 6.60
CA SER A 70 2.41 11.83 6.66
C SER A 70 2.31 11.01 7.94
N VAL A 71 2.46 9.71 7.84
CA VAL A 71 2.49 8.77 8.97
C VAL A 71 3.72 7.89 8.87
N ASN A 72 4.19 7.34 9.98
CA ASN A 72 5.31 6.40 10.04
C ASN A 72 4.87 4.97 10.40
N ALA A 73 3.56 4.71 10.40
CA ALA A 73 2.99 3.41 10.67
C ALA A 73 1.96 3.08 9.59
N THR A 74 2.19 1.97 8.87
CA THR A 74 1.29 1.53 7.79
C THR A 74 -0.17 1.34 8.22
N PRO A 75 -0.48 0.79 9.43
CA PRO A 75 -1.86 0.71 9.90
C PRO A 75 -2.53 2.08 10.10
N ALA A 76 -1.76 3.12 10.45
CA ALA A 76 -2.29 4.47 10.58
C ALA A 76 -2.67 5.07 9.21
N ALA A 77 -1.89 4.77 8.17
CA ALA A 77 -2.24 5.17 6.80
C ALA A 77 -3.55 4.50 6.35
N LEU A 78 -3.72 3.21 6.64
CA LEU A 78 -4.96 2.49 6.36
C LEU A 78 -6.16 3.14 7.06
N ALA A 79 -6.05 3.40 8.37
CA ALA A 79 -7.11 4.03 9.14
C ALA A 79 -7.48 5.41 8.59
N ALA A 80 -6.49 6.20 8.17
CA ALA A 80 -6.71 7.50 7.55
C ALA A 80 -7.42 7.39 6.18
N VAL A 81 -7.08 6.39 5.36
CA VAL A 81 -7.79 6.12 4.10
C VAL A 81 -9.24 5.72 4.38
N GLN A 82 -9.49 4.78 5.32
CA GLN A 82 -10.83 4.35 5.71
C GLN A 82 -11.70 5.51 6.23
N ALA A 83 -11.09 6.49 6.91
CA ALA A 83 -11.75 7.70 7.36
C ALA A 83 -12.07 8.72 6.24
N GLY A 84 -11.70 8.42 5.00
CA GLY A 84 -11.92 9.31 3.85
C GLY A 84 -10.83 10.37 3.67
N GLY A 85 -9.63 10.15 4.21
CA GLY A 85 -8.49 11.06 4.09
C GLY A 85 -7.85 11.12 2.69
N GLY A 86 -8.30 10.30 1.74
CA GLY A 86 -7.79 10.27 0.37
C GLY A 86 -7.35 8.89 -0.08
N PHE A 87 -6.15 8.80 -0.64
CA PHE A 87 -5.53 7.53 -1.07
C PHE A 87 -4.14 7.33 -0.46
N ALA A 88 -3.71 6.06 -0.41
CA ALA A 88 -2.37 5.68 0.03
C ALA A 88 -1.85 4.48 -0.77
N VAL A 89 -0.52 4.31 -0.76
CA VAL A 89 0.12 3.07 -1.18
C VAL A 89 0.26 2.18 0.05
N LEU A 90 -0.44 1.05 0.04
CA LEU A 90 -0.47 0.10 1.14
C LEU A 90 -0.09 -1.30 0.62
N PRO A 91 0.62 -2.10 1.42
CA PRO A 91 0.87 -3.50 1.09
C PRO A 91 -0.42 -4.30 0.96
N GLU A 92 -0.47 -5.20 -0.04
CA GLU A 92 -1.66 -5.98 -0.36
C GLU A 92 -2.17 -6.81 0.82
N PHE A 93 -1.27 -7.47 1.56
CA PHE A 93 -1.64 -8.30 2.72
C PHE A 93 -2.40 -7.54 3.81
N LEU A 94 -2.19 -6.23 3.91
CA LEU A 94 -2.84 -5.39 4.92
C LEU A 94 -4.27 -5.00 4.49
N VAL A 95 -4.54 -4.96 3.18
CA VAL A 95 -5.78 -4.42 2.62
C VAL A 95 -6.64 -5.47 1.91
N ALA A 96 -6.16 -6.71 1.78
CA ALA A 96 -6.87 -7.77 1.07
C ALA A 96 -8.31 -7.99 1.59
N GLU A 97 -8.49 -8.04 2.91
CA GLU A 97 -9.82 -8.19 3.52
C GLU A 97 -10.71 -6.95 3.33
N GLU A 98 -10.10 -5.77 3.39
CA GLU A 98 -10.79 -4.50 3.18
C GLU A 98 -11.28 -4.33 1.74
N ILE A 99 -10.48 -4.78 0.77
CA ILE A 99 -10.85 -4.82 -0.65
C ILE A 99 -11.93 -5.88 -0.89
N ALA A 100 -11.76 -7.09 -0.34
CA ALA A 100 -12.74 -8.16 -0.46
C ALA A 100 -14.10 -7.76 0.14
N ALA A 101 -14.11 -6.97 1.20
CA ALA A 101 -15.30 -6.42 1.82
C ALA A 101 -15.87 -5.17 1.12
N GLY A 102 -15.24 -4.68 0.04
CA GLY A 102 -15.65 -3.48 -0.69
C GLY A 102 -15.47 -2.16 0.08
N ARG A 103 -14.76 -2.20 1.23
CA ARG A 103 -14.44 -1.01 2.04
C ARG A 103 -13.29 -0.20 1.44
N LEU A 104 -12.45 -0.84 0.64
CA LEU A 104 -11.41 -0.19 -0.17
C LEU A 104 -11.55 -0.59 -1.63
N VAL A 105 -11.16 0.33 -2.51
CA VAL A 105 -11.15 0.11 -3.96
C VAL A 105 -9.72 0.30 -4.47
N PRO A 106 -9.17 -0.67 -5.24
CA PRO A 106 -7.88 -0.50 -5.88
C PRO A 106 -7.93 0.63 -6.92
N LEU A 107 -6.92 1.49 -6.90
CA LEU A 107 -6.72 2.53 -7.90
C LEU A 107 -5.74 2.02 -8.95
N LEU A 108 -5.97 2.38 -10.22
CA LEU A 108 -5.11 2.05 -11.36
C LEU A 108 -4.80 0.53 -11.44
N PRO A 109 -5.82 -0.35 -11.55
CA PRO A 109 -5.61 -1.80 -11.53
C PRO A 109 -4.71 -2.31 -12.67
N ASP A 110 -4.63 -1.58 -13.79
CA ASP A 110 -3.79 -1.92 -14.94
C ASP A 110 -2.32 -1.48 -14.78
N TRP A 111 -1.99 -0.77 -13.69
CA TRP A 111 -0.66 -0.27 -13.42
C TRP A 111 -0.05 -0.97 -12.21
N SER A 112 1.19 -1.41 -12.35
CA SER A 112 1.98 -1.98 -11.25
C SER A 112 2.88 -0.92 -10.63
N LEU A 113 3.06 -1.02 -9.31
CA LEU A 113 4.07 -0.27 -8.56
C LEU A 113 5.31 -1.16 -8.35
N PRO A 114 6.47 -0.57 -8.00
CA PRO A 114 7.66 -1.35 -7.72
C PRO A 114 7.39 -2.31 -6.56
N SER A 115 7.67 -3.60 -6.75
CA SER A 115 7.52 -4.60 -5.69
C SER A 115 8.60 -4.41 -4.63
N GLY A 116 8.20 -4.25 -3.38
CA GLY A 116 9.10 -4.33 -2.23
C GLY A 116 9.27 -5.79 -1.79
N GLY A 117 10.50 -6.19 -1.47
CA GLY A 117 10.79 -7.51 -0.90
C GLY A 117 10.68 -7.54 0.63
N ILE A 118 10.41 -8.72 1.19
CA ILE A 118 10.58 -8.98 2.63
C ILE A 118 12.01 -9.49 2.84
N HIS A 119 12.74 -8.85 3.74
CA HIS A 119 14.14 -9.18 4.01
C HIS A 119 14.32 -9.62 5.46
N ALA A 120 15.00 -10.76 5.66
CA ALA A 120 15.50 -11.15 6.97
C ALA A 120 16.87 -10.49 7.20
N VAL A 121 16.93 -9.52 8.12
CA VAL A 121 18.16 -8.79 8.45
C VAL A 121 18.73 -9.33 9.75
N TYR A 122 20.01 -9.70 9.74
CA TYR A 122 20.75 -10.17 10.90
C TYR A 122 22.24 -9.77 10.76
N PRO A 123 22.98 -9.59 11.86
CA PRO A 123 24.38 -9.16 11.81
C PRO A 123 25.26 -10.12 11.01
N ALA A 124 26.19 -9.55 10.24
CA ALA A 124 27.24 -10.31 9.55
C ALA A 124 28.21 -10.88 10.59
N THR A 125 27.95 -12.11 11.02
CA THR A 125 28.75 -12.82 12.03
C THR A 125 29.48 -13.98 11.38
N ARG A 126 30.73 -14.21 11.79
CA ARG A 126 31.58 -15.31 11.27
C ARG A 126 30.94 -16.68 11.51
N PHE A 127 30.19 -16.82 12.60
CA PHE A 127 29.41 -18.02 12.93
C PHE A 127 27.93 -17.65 13.04
N ARG A 128 27.13 -18.12 12.09
CA ARG A 128 25.67 -18.01 12.17
C ARG A 128 25.12 -19.14 13.04
N PRO A 129 24.42 -18.87 14.15
CA PRO A 129 23.82 -19.92 14.96
C PRO A 129 22.86 -20.79 14.14
N LEU A 130 22.88 -22.11 14.35
CA LEU A 130 22.03 -23.06 13.62
C LEU A 130 20.53 -22.71 13.72
N LYS A 131 20.07 -22.25 14.90
CA LYS A 131 18.70 -21.79 15.10
C LYS A 131 18.26 -20.65 14.17
N VAL A 132 19.18 -19.72 13.86
CA VAL A 132 18.89 -18.60 12.93
C VAL A 132 18.81 -19.12 11.50
N ARG A 133 19.69 -20.06 11.12
CA ARG A 133 19.64 -20.70 9.80
C ARG A 133 18.32 -21.46 9.62
N ALA A 134 17.98 -22.34 10.56
CA ALA A 134 16.73 -23.09 10.53
C ALA A 134 15.49 -22.19 10.45
N PHE A 135 15.47 -21.07 11.21
CA PHE A 135 14.38 -20.10 11.13
C PHE A 135 14.29 -19.39 9.77
N VAL A 136 15.42 -18.97 9.21
CA VAL A 136 15.45 -18.35 7.86
C VAL A 136 15.03 -19.35 6.79
N ASP A 137 15.47 -20.61 6.90
CA ASP A 137 15.08 -21.67 5.96
C ASP A 137 13.59 -21.98 6.06
N MET A 138 13.02 -21.98 7.28
CA MET A 138 11.57 -22.09 7.51
C MET A 138 10.80 -20.94 6.85
N LEU A 139 11.28 -19.69 6.95
CA LEU A 139 10.65 -18.52 6.33
C LEU A 139 10.75 -18.52 4.79
N ARG A 140 11.77 -19.18 4.23
CA ARG A 140 11.95 -19.32 2.78
C ARG A 140 11.03 -20.38 2.18
N ASP A 141 10.63 -21.38 2.95
CA ASP A 141 9.73 -22.42 2.47
C ASP A 141 8.34 -21.83 2.23
N THR A 142 7.98 -21.79 0.95
CA THR A 142 6.74 -21.17 0.51
C THR A 142 5.48 -21.94 0.91
N ARG A 143 5.62 -23.19 1.37
CA ARG A 143 4.49 -23.95 1.91
C ARG A 143 4.06 -23.45 3.28
N ASN A 144 4.93 -22.73 3.98
CA ASN A 144 4.67 -22.23 5.33
C ASN A 144 3.94 -20.89 5.36
N TRP A 145 3.69 -20.24 4.21
CA TRP A 145 2.88 -19.03 4.16
C TRP A 145 1.39 -19.32 3.91
N PRO A 146 0.49 -18.53 4.53
CA PRO A 146 -0.93 -18.62 4.23
C PRO A 146 -1.17 -18.29 2.76
N THR A 147 -1.87 -19.18 2.05
CA THR A 147 -2.02 -19.30 0.59
C THR A 147 -2.46 -18.01 -0.16
N ARG A 148 -2.88 -16.97 0.56
CA ARG A 148 -3.30 -15.67 0.03
C ARG A 148 -2.16 -14.66 -0.13
N LEU A 149 -1.00 -14.89 0.47
CA LEU A 149 0.18 -14.02 0.34
C LEU A 149 1.09 -14.53 -0.80
N ARG A 150 0.65 -14.39 -2.05
CA ARG A 150 1.52 -14.67 -3.21
C ARG A 150 2.38 -13.45 -3.51
N TRP A 151 3.52 -13.35 -2.82
CA TRP A 151 4.51 -12.29 -3.01
C TRP A 151 5.27 -12.39 -4.35
N ASP A 152 5.15 -13.52 -5.03
CA ASP A 152 6.06 -13.96 -6.10
C ASP A 152 5.70 -13.41 -7.49
N ALA A 153 5.19 -12.19 -7.59
CA ALA A 153 5.26 -11.46 -8.85
C ALA A 153 6.68 -10.91 -9.02
N GLN A 154 7.66 -11.80 -9.26
CA GLN A 154 8.93 -11.36 -9.82
C GLN A 154 8.68 -10.77 -11.22
N PRO A 155 9.31 -9.64 -11.59
CA PRO A 155 9.40 -9.28 -13.00
C PRO A 155 10.13 -10.43 -13.70
N GLN A 156 9.49 -11.06 -14.69
CA GLN A 156 10.20 -11.96 -15.58
C GLN A 156 11.27 -11.15 -16.35
N PRO A 157 12.47 -11.72 -16.57
CA PRO A 157 13.52 -11.09 -17.36
C PRO A 157 13.10 -10.87 -18.81
#